data_AF-A0AAU2I7Q0-F1
#
_entry.id   AF-A0AAU2I7Q0-F1
#
_cell.length_a   1.000
_cell.length_b   1.000
_cell.length_c   1.000
_cell.angle_alpha   90.00
_cell.angle_beta   90.00
_cell.angle_gamma   90.00
#
_symmetry.space_group_name_H-M   'P 1'
#
loop_
_entity.id
_entity.type
_entity.pdbx_description
1 polymer ?
#
loop_
_entity_poly.entity_id
_entity_poly.type
_entity_poly.pdbx_seq_one_letter_code
_entity_poly.pdbx_strand_id
1 'polypeptide(L)'
;MTDEAARRVTFSFAAPVDNAAAWNLDLNEFANGLLQAFPGASATLEGELGPQPSDALRIEVPLGGGAWLEGLVTMPYPKVGSVLALTASATEAAALALWIRDFYAPSPDLVCFTSDLALDQGATDYGRIPASGDAQTIARVLQDHIDDMDAWC
;
A
#
# COMPACT_ATOMS: atom_id res chain seq x y z
N MET A 1 -25.22 -2.31 10.45
CA MET A 1 -24.78 -0.99 9.97
C MET A 1 -24.08 -1.27 8.66
N THR A 2 -24.75 -0.97 7.56
CA THR A 2 -24.33 -1.34 6.20
C THR A 2 -23.04 -0.59 5.86
N ASP A 3 -22.02 -1.34 5.44
CA ASP A 3 -20.73 -0.89 4.90
C ASP A 3 -20.97 -0.31 3.49
N GLU A 4 -21.78 0.74 3.42
CA GLU A 4 -22.26 1.33 2.17
C GLU A 4 -21.74 2.76 2.13
N ALA A 5 -20.65 2.92 1.38
CA ALA A 5 -19.82 4.12 1.15
C ALA A 5 -18.66 4.39 2.14
N ALA A 6 -17.90 3.36 2.55
CA ALA A 6 -16.51 3.63 2.91
C ALA A 6 -15.80 4.21 1.67
N ARG A 7 -15.31 5.44 1.77
CA ARG A 7 -14.61 6.13 0.67
C ARG A 7 -13.43 5.27 0.23
N ARG A 8 -13.36 4.97 -1.06
CA ARG A 8 -12.29 4.17 -1.66
C ARG A 8 -11.31 5.10 -2.36
N VAL A 9 -10.04 4.97 -2.03
CA VAL A 9 -8.96 5.82 -2.52
C VAL A 9 -7.77 4.95 -2.92
N THR A 10 -6.84 5.50 -3.68
CA THR A 10 -5.57 4.81 -3.94
C THR A 10 -4.59 5.17 -2.85
N PHE A 11 -4.20 4.20 -2.02
CA PHE A 11 -3.13 4.39 -1.05
C PHE A 11 -1.78 4.04 -1.68
N SER A 12 -0.76 4.83 -1.40
CA SER A 12 0.62 4.54 -1.75
C SER A 12 1.42 4.28 -0.49
N PHE A 13 2.06 3.12 -0.41
CA PHE A 13 2.98 2.74 0.67
C PHE A 13 4.40 2.74 0.14
N ALA A 14 5.32 3.37 0.88
CA ALA A 14 6.71 3.44 0.49
C ALA A 14 7.63 3.49 1.71
N ALA A 15 8.92 3.28 1.45
CA ALA A 15 9.98 3.55 2.43
C ALA A 15 10.01 5.05 2.79
N PRO A 16 10.60 5.41 3.95
CA PRO A 16 10.75 6.81 4.35
C PRO A 16 11.53 7.63 3.31
N VAL A 17 11.16 8.90 3.12
CA VAL A 17 11.74 9.78 2.10
C VAL A 17 13.25 10.00 2.32
N ASP A 18 13.69 10.04 3.56
CA ASP A 18 15.10 10.17 3.96
C ASP A 18 15.91 8.89 3.71
N ASN A 19 15.25 7.75 3.50
CA ASN A 19 15.86 6.48 3.11
C ASN A 19 14.96 5.67 2.16
N ALA A 20 14.77 6.17 0.95
CA ALA A 20 13.85 5.58 -0.03
C ALA A 20 14.21 4.15 -0.48
N ALA A 21 15.46 3.70 -0.22
CA ALA A 21 15.92 2.34 -0.50
C ALA A 21 15.83 1.41 0.73
N ALA A 22 15.24 1.84 1.84
CA ALA A 22 15.21 1.09 3.10
C ALA A 22 14.54 -0.28 2.98
N TRP A 23 13.55 -0.42 2.09
CA TRP A 23 12.89 -1.70 1.83
C TRP A 23 13.77 -2.67 1.03
N ASN A 24 14.79 -2.15 0.34
CA ASN A 24 15.57 -2.92 -0.63
C ASN A 24 14.64 -3.72 -1.58
N LEU A 25 13.65 -3.03 -2.16
CA LEU A 25 12.52 -3.65 -2.86
C LEU A 25 13.00 -4.54 -4.01
N ASP A 26 12.51 -5.77 -4.03
CA ASP A 26 12.71 -6.78 -5.08
C ASP A 26 11.34 -7.36 -5.44
N LEU A 27 10.94 -7.22 -6.71
CA LEU A 27 9.61 -7.63 -7.16
C LEU A 27 9.38 -9.14 -7.06
N ASN A 28 10.42 -9.96 -7.24
CA ASN A 28 10.29 -11.41 -7.15
C ASN A 28 10.14 -11.85 -5.69
N GLU A 29 10.94 -11.28 -4.80
CA GLU A 29 10.82 -11.54 -3.36
C GLU A 29 9.46 -11.08 -2.83
N PHE A 30 9.02 -9.88 -3.25
CA PHE A 30 7.70 -9.35 -2.90
C PHE A 30 6.58 -10.26 -3.38
N ALA A 31 6.59 -10.66 -4.67
CA ALA A 31 5.59 -11.54 -5.25
C ALA A 31 5.53 -12.88 -4.49
N ASN A 32 6.68 -13.51 -4.26
CA ASN A 32 6.74 -14.80 -3.56
C ASN A 32 6.24 -14.69 -2.11
N GLY A 33 6.63 -13.64 -1.39
CA GLY A 33 6.15 -13.39 -0.03
C GLY A 33 4.64 -13.17 0.02
N LEU A 34 4.09 -12.43 -0.94
CA LEU A 34 2.66 -12.15 -1.03
C LEU A 34 1.86 -13.43 -1.28
N LEU A 35 2.28 -14.25 -2.26
CA LEU A 35 1.63 -15.51 -2.60
C LEU A 35 1.64 -16.54 -1.45
N GLN A 36 2.65 -16.48 -0.58
CA GLN A 36 2.71 -17.30 0.63
C GLN A 36 1.79 -16.79 1.74
N ALA A 37 1.68 -15.47 1.89
CA ALA A 37 0.90 -14.85 2.96
C ALA A 37 -0.61 -14.83 2.69
N PHE A 38 -1.01 -14.72 1.42
CA PHE A 38 -2.40 -14.58 1.01
C PHE A 38 -2.82 -15.73 0.08
N PRO A 39 -3.44 -16.80 0.61
CA PRO A 39 -3.91 -17.92 -0.20
C PRO A 39 -4.90 -17.46 -1.28
N GLY A 40 -4.56 -17.73 -2.55
CA GLY A 40 -5.36 -17.31 -3.70
C GLY A 40 -5.02 -15.92 -4.23
N ALA A 41 -3.99 -15.26 -3.70
CA ALA A 41 -3.43 -14.07 -4.32
C ALA A 41 -2.81 -14.38 -5.68
N SER A 42 -2.73 -13.34 -6.52
CA SER A 42 -2.05 -13.36 -7.80
C SER A 42 -1.01 -12.23 -7.86
N ALA A 43 0.07 -12.48 -8.58
CA ALA A 43 1.13 -11.49 -8.81
C ALA A 43 1.63 -11.65 -10.25
N THR A 44 1.43 -10.62 -11.07
CA THR A 44 1.74 -10.62 -12.51
C THR A 44 2.70 -9.48 -12.81
N LEU A 45 3.85 -9.81 -13.40
CA LEU A 45 4.77 -8.78 -13.89
C LEU A 45 4.14 -8.07 -15.08
N GLU A 46 3.92 -6.78 -14.92
CA GLU A 46 3.62 -5.87 -16.01
C GLU A 46 4.98 -5.46 -16.57
N GLY A 47 5.26 -5.78 -17.84
CA GLY A 47 6.51 -5.40 -18.50
C GLY A 47 6.70 -3.87 -18.52
N GLU A 48 7.84 -3.41 -19.05
CA GLU A 48 8.26 -1.99 -19.04
C GLU A 48 7.09 -1.00 -19.20
N LEU A 49 6.70 -0.35 -18.09
CA LEU A 49 5.68 0.70 -18.13
C LEU A 49 6.34 2.01 -18.59
N GLY A 50 6.07 2.38 -19.84
CA GLY A 50 6.49 3.67 -20.41
C GLY A 50 7.88 3.68 -21.06
N PRO A 51 8.42 4.86 -21.41
CA PRO A 51 9.66 5.00 -22.18
C PRO A 51 10.94 4.78 -21.34
N GLN A 52 10.82 4.65 -20.02
CA GLN A 52 11.90 4.24 -19.14
C GLN A 52 11.63 2.81 -18.66
N PRO A 53 12.67 1.96 -18.52
CA PRO A 53 12.53 0.63 -17.95
C PRO A 53 12.10 0.77 -16.49
N SER A 54 10.79 0.73 -16.25
CA SER A 54 10.21 0.61 -14.92
C SER A 54 9.50 -0.72 -14.86
N ASP A 55 10.00 -1.59 -13.99
CA ASP A 55 9.37 -2.87 -13.72
C ASP A 55 8.20 -2.61 -12.78
N ALA A 56 7.06 -3.23 -13.10
CA ALA A 56 5.89 -3.18 -12.26
C ALA A 56 5.31 -4.57 -12.04
N LEU A 57 4.67 -4.75 -10.88
CA LEU A 57 4.01 -5.99 -10.50
C LEU A 57 2.57 -5.66 -10.12
N ARG A 58 1.62 -6.12 -10.93
CA ARG A 58 0.21 -6.11 -10.57
C ARG A 58 -0.04 -7.22 -9.56
N ILE A 59 -0.73 -6.89 -8.48
CA ILE A 59 -1.08 -7.84 -7.42
C ILE A 59 -2.58 -7.84 -7.19
N GLU A 60 -3.13 -9.01 -6.88
CA GLU A 60 -4.52 -9.17 -6.46
C GLU A 60 -4.54 -10.02 -5.19
N VAL A 61 -5.19 -9.53 -4.15
CA VAL A 61 -5.14 -10.13 -2.82
C VAL A 61 -6.58 -10.40 -2.34
N PRO A 62 -6.97 -11.66 -2.12
CA PRO A 62 -8.25 -11.99 -1.49
C PRO A 62 -8.18 -11.67 0.01
N LEU A 63 -9.12 -10.87 0.50
CA LEU A 63 -9.16 -10.43 1.90
C LEU A 63 -10.21 -11.15 2.75
N GLY A 64 -10.91 -12.12 2.15
CA GLY A 64 -12.01 -12.85 2.77
C GLY A 64 -13.36 -12.12 2.64
N GLY A 65 -14.46 -12.83 2.90
CA GLY A 65 -15.81 -12.26 2.78
C GLY A 65 -16.21 -11.84 1.36
N GLY A 66 -15.47 -12.27 0.34
CA GLY A 66 -15.65 -11.85 -1.05
C GLY A 66 -14.96 -10.54 -1.42
N ALA A 67 -14.24 -9.90 -0.48
CA ALA A 67 -13.46 -8.69 -0.74
C ALA A 67 -12.11 -9.03 -1.41
N TRP A 68 -11.71 -8.16 -2.33
CA TRP A 68 -10.47 -8.25 -3.08
C TRP A 68 -9.76 -6.90 -3.06
N LEU A 69 -8.45 -6.94 -2.93
CA LEU A 69 -7.59 -5.78 -3.06
C LEU A 69 -6.77 -5.91 -4.33
N GLU A 70 -6.91 -4.95 -5.22
CA GLU A 70 -6.01 -4.78 -6.35
C GLU A 70 -4.86 -3.85 -5.94
N GLY A 71 -3.66 -4.14 -6.41
CA GLY A 71 -2.50 -3.32 -6.13
C GLY A 71 -1.49 -3.31 -7.27
N LEU A 72 -0.57 -2.37 -7.18
CA LEU A 72 0.54 -2.23 -8.11
C LEU A 72 1.81 -1.92 -7.35
N VAL A 73 2.82 -2.77 -7.49
CA VAL A 73 4.16 -2.49 -7.01
C VAL A 73 4.94 -1.88 -8.16
N THR A 74 5.55 -0.72 -7.93
CA THR A 74 6.33 -0.02 -8.95
C THR A 74 7.75 0.20 -8.47
N MET A 75 8.72 -0.02 -9.37
CA MET A 75 10.13 0.22 -9.11
C MET A 75 10.70 1.20 -10.14
N PRO A 76 10.59 2.53 -9.91
CA PRO A 76 11.17 3.53 -10.79
C PRO A 76 12.70 3.49 -10.80
N TYR A 77 13.32 3.00 -9.72
CA TYR A 77 14.77 2.79 -9.63
C TYR A 77 15.07 1.45 -8.96
N PRO A 78 16.25 0.86 -9.18
CA PRO A 78 16.65 -0.35 -8.49
C PRO A 78 16.53 -0.18 -6.96
N LYS A 79 15.83 -1.13 -6.31
CA LYS A 79 15.61 -1.20 -4.85
C LYS A 79 14.75 -0.11 -4.23
N VAL A 80 14.25 0.83 -5.03
CA VAL A 80 13.41 1.94 -4.60
C VAL A 80 12.07 1.83 -5.29
N GLY A 81 10.99 1.83 -4.52
CA GLY A 81 9.67 1.76 -5.09
C GLY A 81 8.55 1.94 -4.07
N SER A 82 7.34 1.78 -4.58
CA SER A 82 6.11 1.94 -3.82
C SER A 82 5.14 0.81 -4.12
N VAL A 83 4.32 0.48 -3.14
CA VAL A 83 3.20 -0.45 -3.26
C VAL A 83 1.92 0.36 -3.21
N LEU A 84 1.17 0.34 -4.30
CA LEU A 84 -0.13 0.98 -4.42
C LEU A 84 -1.23 -0.02 -4.07
N ALA A 85 -2.15 0.37 -3.20
CA ALA A 85 -3.44 -0.28 -2.99
C ALA A 85 -4.49 0.50 -3.80
N LEU A 86 -4.94 -0.05 -4.92
CA LEU A 86 -5.78 0.63 -5.89
C LEU A 86 -7.25 0.59 -5.46
N THR A 87 -7.90 1.75 -5.46
CA THR A 87 -9.33 1.90 -5.14
C THR A 87 -9.72 1.07 -3.91
N ALA A 88 -9.01 1.25 -2.81
CA ALA A 88 -9.14 0.46 -1.60
C ALA A 88 -9.84 1.26 -0.49
N SER A 89 -10.62 0.57 0.34
CA SER A 89 -11.03 1.09 1.64
C SER A 89 -9.87 1.05 2.64
N ALA A 90 -9.98 1.82 3.72
CA ALA A 90 -8.99 1.83 4.80
C ALA A 90 -8.74 0.42 5.38
N THR A 91 -9.78 -0.40 5.55
CA THR A 91 -9.68 -1.76 6.07
C THR A 91 -8.91 -2.70 5.13
N GLU A 92 -9.16 -2.61 3.83
CA GLU A 92 -8.48 -3.46 2.85
C GLU A 92 -7.02 -3.07 2.70
N ALA A 93 -6.75 -1.76 2.61
CA ALA A 93 -5.39 -1.23 2.54
C ALA A 93 -4.59 -1.56 3.82
N ALA A 94 -5.25 -1.59 4.98
CA ALA A 94 -4.62 -1.96 6.24
C ALA A 94 -4.12 -3.40 6.28
N ALA A 95 -4.80 -4.35 5.64
CA ALA A 95 -4.34 -5.74 5.56
C ALA A 95 -3.00 -5.84 4.80
N LEU A 96 -2.89 -5.12 3.68
CA LEU A 96 -1.64 -5.05 2.91
C LEU A 96 -0.55 -4.31 3.68
N ALA A 97 -0.85 -3.15 4.26
CA ALA A 97 0.09 -2.37 5.05
C ALA A 97 0.63 -3.14 6.27
N LEU A 98 -0.23 -3.91 6.94
CA LEU A 98 0.16 -4.79 8.05
C LEU A 98 1.18 -5.83 7.58
N TRP A 99 0.89 -6.51 6.47
CA TRP A 99 1.79 -7.51 5.92
C TRP A 99 3.14 -6.91 5.49
N ILE A 100 3.13 -5.74 4.85
CA ILE A 100 4.36 -5.01 4.50
C ILE A 100 5.16 -4.72 5.78
N ARG A 101 4.52 -4.15 6.81
CA ARG A 101 5.19 -3.78 8.07
C ARG A 101 5.77 -4.97 8.80
N ASP A 102 5.03 -6.08 8.88
CA ASP A 102 5.41 -7.21 9.76
C ASP A 102 6.30 -8.24 9.06
N PHE A 103 6.21 -8.36 7.72
CA PHE A 103 6.90 -9.41 6.98
C PHE A 103 7.86 -8.90 5.92
N TYR A 104 7.47 -7.89 5.13
CA TYR A 104 8.30 -7.44 4.00
C TYR A 104 9.39 -6.45 4.41
N ALA A 105 9.03 -5.44 5.19
CA ALA A 105 9.90 -4.40 5.72
C ALA A 105 9.82 -4.36 7.25
N PRO A 106 10.23 -5.42 7.96
CA PRO A 106 10.10 -5.55 9.42
C PRO A 106 11.05 -4.60 10.14
N SER A 107 10.60 -3.37 10.36
CA SER A 107 11.23 -2.42 11.27
C SER A 107 10.22 -1.34 11.67
N PRO A 108 10.30 -0.83 12.91
CA PRO A 108 9.54 0.35 13.29
C PRO A 108 9.84 1.48 12.30
N ASP A 109 8.78 2.21 11.92
CA ASP A 109 8.85 3.44 11.13
C ASP A 109 9.29 3.32 9.66
N LEU A 110 9.33 2.12 9.09
CA LEU A 110 9.70 1.94 7.67
C LEU A 110 8.56 2.08 6.67
N VAL A 111 7.30 2.14 7.11
CA VAL A 111 6.17 2.21 6.18
C VAL A 111 5.51 3.57 6.28
N CYS A 112 5.84 4.44 5.32
CA CYS A 112 5.16 5.71 5.09
C CYS A 112 4.01 5.49 4.11
N PHE A 113 2.97 6.32 4.21
CA PHE A 113 1.85 6.27 3.29
C PHE A 113 1.35 7.66 2.88
N THR A 114 0.68 7.70 1.74
CA THR A 114 -0.15 8.83 1.28
C THR A 114 -1.34 8.27 0.48
N SER A 115 -2.25 9.13 0.03
CA SER A 115 -3.35 8.77 -0.85
C SER A 115 -3.43 9.69 -2.06
N ASP A 116 -4.02 9.22 -3.16
CA ASP A 116 -4.37 10.07 -4.31
C ASP A 116 -5.19 11.29 -3.90
N LEU A 117 -6.14 11.13 -2.98
CA LEU A 117 -6.92 12.23 -2.40
C LEU A 117 -6.03 13.31 -1.76
N ALA A 118 -5.02 12.91 -0.98
CA ALA A 118 -4.11 13.85 -0.34
C ALA A 118 -3.20 14.54 -1.37
N LEU A 119 -2.72 13.80 -2.37
CA LEU A 119 -1.92 14.34 -3.46
C LEU A 119 -2.69 15.36 -4.31
N ASP A 120 -3.97 15.08 -4.61
CA ASP A 120 -4.85 15.98 -5.36
C ASP A 120 -5.08 17.31 -4.62
N GLN A 121 -5.06 17.28 -3.29
CA GLN A 121 -5.14 18.47 -2.44
C GLN A 121 -3.77 19.16 -2.22
N GLY A 122 -2.69 18.63 -2.81
CA GLY A 122 -1.35 19.19 -2.69
C GLY A 122 -0.66 18.90 -1.37
N ALA A 123 -1.11 17.88 -0.62
CA ALA A 123 -0.44 17.45 0.60
C ALA A 123 0.99 16.97 0.28
N THR A 124 1.95 17.48 1.05
CA THR A 124 3.38 17.12 0.90
C THR A 124 3.87 16.25 2.05
N ASP A 125 3.08 16.15 3.12
CA ASP A 125 3.38 15.32 4.27
C ASP A 125 2.91 13.88 4.04
N TYR A 126 3.72 12.94 4.50
CA TYR A 126 3.40 11.51 4.47
C TYR A 126 2.97 11.05 5.86
N GLY A 127 1.89 10.27 5.91
CA GLY A 127 1.50 9.53 7.09
C GLY A 127 2.47 8.39 7.38
N ARG A 128 2.46 7.86 8.60
CA ARG A 128 3.24 6.68 8.98
C ARG A 128 2.33 5.59 9.50
N ILE A 129 2.58 4.36 9.07
CA ILE A 129 1.92 3.19 9.64
C ILE A 129 2.47 2.98 11.06
N PRO A 130 1.59 2.78 12.06
CA PRO A 130 2.03 2.51 13.43
C PRO A 130 2.99 1.34 13.51
N ALA A 131 4.10 1.51 14.24
CA ALA A 131 5.14 0.48 14.44
C ALA A 131 4.63 -0.80 15.12
N SER A 132 3.48 -0.74 15.78
CA SER A 132 2.83 -1.87 16.44
C SER A 132 1.32 -1.73 16.39
N GLY A 133 0.60 -2.82 16.62
CA GLY A 133 -0.85 -2.87 16.57
C GLY A 133 -1.35 -3.78 15.47
N ASP A 134 -2.64 -4.07 15.48
CA ASP A 134 -3.31 -4.96 14.55
C ASP A 134 -3.83 -4.22 13.29
N ALA A 135 -4.47 -4.96 12.39
CA ALA A 135 -5.07 -4.41 11.18
C ALA A 135 -6.11 -3.33 11.47
N GLN A 136 -6.86 -3.43 12.59
CA GLN A 136 -7.86 -2.43 12.96
C GLN A 136 -7.21 -1.10 13.36
N THR A 137 -6.08 -1.17 14.07
CA THR A 137 -5.29 0.01 14.43
C THR A 137 -4.79 0.74 13.18
N ILE A 138 -4.27 0.00 12.21
CA ILE A 138 -3.81 0.57 10.94
C ILE A 138 -4.99 1.14 10.13
N ALA A 139 -6.10 0.39 10.03
CA ALA A 139 -7.29 0.83 9.30
C ALA A 139 -7.84 2.15 9.86
N ARG A 140 -7.81 2.33 11.18
CA ARG A 140 -8.21 3.59 11.80
C ARG A 140 -7.31 4.75 11.37
N VAL A 141 -5.98 4.57 11.37
CA VAL A 141 -5.04 5.61 10.91
C VAL A 141 -5.27 5.98 9.44
N LEU A 142 -5.54 4.99 8.59
CA LEU A 142 -5.85 5.23 7.18
C LEU A 142 -7.21 5.93 6.99
N GLN A 143 -8.21 5.61 7.83
CA GLN A 143 -9.51 6.25 7.80
C GLN A 143 -9.44 7.68 8.31
N ASP A 144 -8.76 7.92 9.44
CA ASP A 144 -8.54 9.26 9.99
C ASP A 144 -7.85 10.17 8.95
N HIS A 145 -6.90 9.63 8.16
CA HIS A 145 -6.28 10.33 7.04
C HIS A 145 -7.27 10.68 5.92
N ILE A 146 -8.19 9.79 5.56
CA ILE A 146 -9.25 10.11 4.58
C ILE A 146 -10.16 11.21 5.12
N ASP A 147 -10.64 11.05 6.36
CA ASP A 147 -11.58 11.97 7.00
C ASP A 147 -10.97 13.38 7.12
N ASP A 148 -9.69 13.46 7.46
CA ASP A 148 -8.93 14.71 7.53
C ASP A 148 -8.84 15.41 6.17
N MET A 149 -8.81 14.68 5.05
CA MET A 149 -8.78 15.27 3.70
C MET A 149 -10.18 15.63 3.20
N ASP A 150 -11.21 14.84 3.55
CA ASP A 150 -12.61 15.15 3.19
C ASP A 150 -13.11 16.42 3.92
N ALA A 151 -12.55 16.75 5.09
CA ALA A 151 -12.90 17.95 5.83
C ALA A 151 -12.53 19.28 5.12
N TRP A 152 -11.73 19.23 4.05
CA TRP A 152 -11.27 20.39 3.28
C TRP A 152 -11.99 20.57 1.94
N CYS A 153 -12.95 19.68 1.63
CA CYS A 153 -13.82 19.75 0.45
C CYS A 153 -15.19 20.37 0.79
#